data_AF-A0A2I0PP45-F1
#
_entry.id   AF-A0A2I0PP45-F1
#
_cell.length_a   1.000
_cell.length_b   1.000
_cell.length_c   1.000
_cell.angle_alpha   90.00
_cell.angle_beta   90.00
_cell.angle_gamma   90.00
#
_symmetry.space_group_name_H-M   'P 1'
#
loop_
_entity.id
_entity.type
_entity.pdbx_description
1 polymer ?
#
loop_
_entity_poly.entity_id
_entity_poly.type
_entity_poly.pdbx_seq_one_letter_code
_entity_poly.pdbx_strand_id
1 'polypeptide(L)'
;MKVALVNSRQDKAGVNIRHHIEQLLAADPDGRWQERGRTYEFFETEDRLIHTEDVDERINADLVIFLSRHSSVNPVPVLTVHVTGNYGAAELGGSARTLAPAAPAMMQATLRALAKHCPEGYRVSYEVTHHGPTALHHPSFFVEIGSTEKEWTDPVAGRAVAEAVLDAVPINAVPLIGFGGTHYAVRQTEIALTSRGAFGHIAHTREIAGLDADMIRSMQAQSGAVAAYIDRKALDRTVFESLSGLLDQLAIPRLSESEISAIGPLSWNTYQAVRAMAEAVSPGARCYIHALRGEGELSLIRANPVLLAETAKSDEPGLIKDLDNLPVVHLSTRDNRLLPEFITYNEHLPEIINDLNTLCVKIIRNKEITVTESDHLIITKVRFDPEKARNLGVPPGPAYKKLAAGQSIEINGQEITPAMVSLRSETDIHIPGLEKFS
;
A
#
# COMPACT_ATOMS: atom_id res chain seq x y z
N MET A 1 -19.92 -12.56 -15.17
CA MET A 1 -19.93 -11.09 -15.30
C MET A 1 -19.94 -10.73 -16.77
N LYS A 2 -20.96 -10.02 -17.24
CA LYS A 2 -21.07 -9.51 -18.61
C LYS A 2 -20.37 -8.15 -18.71
N VAL A 3 -19.36 -8.07 -19.56
CA VAL A 3 -18.55 -6.86 -19.78
C VAL A 3 -18.87 -6.26 -21.15
N ALA A 4 -19.31 -5.02 -21.18
CA ALA A 4 -19.45 -4.24 -22.40
C ALA A 4 -18.14 -3.53 -22.73
N LEU A 5 -17.60 -3.76 -23.92
CA LEU A 5 -16.46 -3.04 -24.47
C LEU A 5 -16.98 -2.00 -25.45
N VAL A 6 -16.91 -0.72 -25.08
CA VAL A 6 -17.53 0.38 -25.83
C VAL A 6 -16.46 1.20 -26.52
N ASN A 7 -16.52 1.32 -27.85
CA ASN A 7 -15.64 2.19 -28.63
C ASN A 7 -16.45 3.15 -29.53
N SER A 8 -15.85 4.29 -29.87
CA SER A 8 -16.39 5.16 -30.93
C SER A 8 -15.71 4.85 -32.26
N ARG A 9 -16.46 4.87 -33.37
CA ARG A 9 -15.89 4.76 -34.74
C ARG A 9 -14.92 5.89 -35.07
N GLN A 10 -15.11 7.05 -34.46
CA GLN A 10 -14.28 8.23 -34.70
C GLN A 10 -13.00 8.23 -33.85
N ASP A 11 -12.89 7.31 -32.89
CA ASP A 11 -11.74 7.21 -32.00
C ASP A 11 -10.73 6.18 -32.52
N LYS A 12 -9.61 6.67 -33.07
CA LYS A 12 -8.54 5.85 -33.61
C LYS A 12 -7.93 4.89 -32.57
N ALA A 13 -7.78 5.32 -31.32
CA ALA A 13 -7.28 4.46 -30.25
C ALA A 13 -8.32 3.40 -29.89
N GLY A 14 -9.58 3.80 -29.71
CA GLY A 14 -10.68 2.88 -29.42
C GLY A 14 -10.83 1.76 -30.46
N VAL A 15 -10.79 2.12 -31.75
CA VAL A 15 -10.82 1.16 -32.86
C VAL A 15 -9.60 0.24 -32.87
N ASN A 16 -8.39 0.80 -32.64
CA ASN A 16 -7.14 0.04 -32.56
C ASN A 16 -7.17 -1.00 -31.41
N ILE A 17 -7.58 -0.59 -30.21
CA ILE A 17 -7.71 -1.49 -29.06
C ILE A 17 -8.72 -2.59 -29.36
N ARG A 18 -9.93 -2.22 -29.83
CA ARG A 18 -10.97 -3.19 -30.15
C ARG A 18 -10.49 -4.24 -31.15
N HIS A 19 -9.85 -3.81 -32.24
CA HIS A 19 -9.32 -4.69 -33.27
C HIS A 19 -8.40 -5.77 -32.66
N HIS A 20 -7.52 -5.38 -31.74
CA HIS A 20 -6.63 -6.32 -31.07
C HIS A 20 -7.35 -7.23 -30.06
N ILE A 21 -8.38 -6.75 -29.35
CA ILE A 21 -9.19 -7.62 -28.48
C ILE A 21 -9.90 -8.69 -29.32
N GLU A 22 -10.52 -8.32 -30.44
CA GLU A 22 -11.19 -9.26 -31.34
C GLU A 22 -10.21 -10.33 -31.87
N GLN A 23 -9.00 -9.92 -32.27
CA GLN A 23 -7.94 -10.86 -32.68
C GLN A 23 -7.51 -11.81 -31.57
N LEU A 24 -7.30 -11.31 -30.35
CA LEU A 24 -6.88 -12.11 -29.21
C LEU A 24 -7.96 -13.12 -28.79
N LEU A 25 -9.24 -12.72 -28.81
CA LEU A 25 -10.36 -13.61 -28.51
C LEU A 25 -10.56 -14.67 -29.61
N ALA A 26 -10.40 -14.31 -30.89
CA ALA A 26 -10.47 -15.27 -31.99
C ALA A 26 -9.32 -16.29 -31.98
N ALA A 27 -8.16 -15.90 -31.46
CA ALA A 27 -6.96 -16.73 -31.32
C ALA A 27 -6.90 -17.52 -30.00
N ASP A 28 -7.97 -17.53 -29.19
CA ASP A 28 -8.04 -18.22 -27.89
C ASP A 28 -9.02 -19.42 -27.93
N PRO A 29 -8.69 -20.49 -28.68
CA PRO A 29 -9.57 -21.65 -28.85
C PRO A 29 -9.81 -22.41 -27.54
N ASP A 30 -8.88 -22.30 -26.59
CA ASP A 30 -8.96 -22.91 -25.26
C ASP A 30 -9.77 -22.04 -24.27
N GLY A 31 -10.19 -20.85 -24.69
CA GLY A 31 -11.06 -19.97 -23.89
C GLY A 31 -10.41 -19.44 -22.62
N ARG A 32 -9.07 -19.29 -22.55
CA ARG A 32 -8.34 -18.71 -21.41
C ARG A 32 -9.00 -17.44 -20.87
N TRP A 33 -9.49 -16.58 -21.75
CA TRP A 33 -10.12 -15.31 -21.37
C TRP A 33 -11.57 -15.46 -20.92
N GLN A 34 -12.26 -16.47 -21.46
CA GLN A 34 -13.66 -16.79 -21.18
C GLN A 34 -13.80 -17.57 -19.85
N GLU A 35 -12.85 -18.46 -19.55
CA GLU A 35 -12.77 -19.23 -18.30
C GLU A 35 -12.62 -18.35 -17.05
N ARG A 36 -12.26 -17.06 -17.22
CA ARG A 36 -12.17 -16.08 -16.13
C ARG A 36 -13.53 -15.53 -15.67
N GLY A 37 -14.62 -16.25 -15.93
CA GLY A 37 -15.99 -15.91 -15.50
C GLY A 37 -16.56 -14.65 -16.16
N ARG A 38 -16.00 -14.23 -17.30
CA ARG A 38 -16.35 -13.00 -18.03
C ARG A 38 -16.81 -13.32 -19.44
N THR A 39 -17.89 -12.68 -19.86
CA THR A 39 -18.31 -12.62 -21.26
C THR A 39 -18.12 -11.20 -21.77
N TYR A 40 -17.64 -11.05 -23.00
CA TYR A 40 -17.37 -9.76 -23.61
C TYR A 40 -18.35 -9.51 -24.75
N GLU A 41 -18.99 -8.34 -24.73
CA GLU A 41 -19.83 -7.87 -25.83
C GLU A 41 -19.31 -6.52 -26.32
N PHE A 42 -19.17 -6.38 -27.63
CA PHE A 42 -18.65 -5.17 -28.26
C PHE A 42 -19.78 -4.24 -28.67
N PHE A 43 -19.64 -2.97 -28.33
CA PHE A 43 -20.58 -1.92 -28.71
C PHE A 43 -19.85 -0.76 -29.35
N GLU A 44 -20.36 -0.35 -30.50
CA GLU A 44 -19.80 0.73 -31.29
C GLU A 44 -20.79 1.87 -31.40
N THR A 45 -20.31 3.09 -31.18
CA THR A 45 -21.08 4.31 -31.42
C THR A 45 -20.42 5.19 -32.47
N GLU A 46 -21.22 6.00 -33.14
CA GLU A 46 -20.71 7.06 -34.02
C GLU A 46 -20.34 8.32 -33.24
N ASP A 47 -20.83 8.47 -32.00
CA ASP A 47 -20.66 9.68 -31.19
C ASP A 47 -19.39 9.65 -30.34
N ARG A 48 -19.04 10.79 -29.73
CA ARG A 48 -17.95 10.87 -28.75
C ARG A 48 -18.36 10.15 -27.46
N LEU A 49 -17.50 9.25 -26.98
CA LEU A 49 -17.76 8.43 -25.78
C LEU A 49 -18.15 9.23 -24.54
N ILE A 50 -17.59 10.44 -24.39
CA ILE A 50 -17.87 11.32 -23.26
C ILE A 50 -19.34 11.79 -23.16
N HIS A 51 -20.14 11.59 -24.22
CA HIS A 51 -21.56 11.91 -24.28
C HIS A 51 -22.45 10.66 -24.32
N THR A 52 -21.89 9.47 -24.18
CA THR A 52 -22.62 8.20 -24.27
C THR A 52 -23.24 7.83 -22.92
N GLU A 53 -24.21 8.62 -22.47
CA GLU A 53 -25.01 8.38 -21.25
C GLU A 53 -25.87 7.11 -21.37
N ASP A 54 -26.27 6.48 -20.27
CA ASP A 54 -27.23 5.36 -20.19
C ASP A 54 -26.89 4.16 -21.10
N VAL A 55 -25.60 3.97 -21.44
CA VAL A 55 -25.15 2.91 -22.36
C VAL A 55 -25.25 1.53 -21.72
N ASP A 56 -25.00 1.45 -20.43
CA ASP A 56 -25.01 0.23 -19.63
C ASP A 56 -26.42 -0.37 -19.49
N GLU A 57 -27.45 0.47 -19.33
CA GLU A 57 -28.85 0.00 -19.33
C GLU A 57 -29.28 -0.57 -20.68
N ARG A 58 -28.91 0.13 -21.77
CA ARG A 58 -29.24 -0.30 -23.14
C ARG A 58 -28.62 -1.66 -23.49
N ILE A 59 -27.48 -1.96 -22.88
CA ILE A 59 -26.68 -3.16 -23.15
C ILE A 59 -26.97 -4.28 -22.15
N ASN A 60 -27.50 -3.97 -20.97
CA ASN A 60 -27.65 -4.89 -19.85
C ASN A 60 -26.30 -5.54 -19.49
N ALA A 61 -25.28 -4.73 -19.18
CA ALA A 61 -23.94 -5.18 -18.77
C ALA A 61 -23.68 -4.93 -17.28
N ASP A 62 -22.89 -5.80 -16.66
CA ASP A 62 -22.46 -5.67 -15.26
C ASP A 62 -21.30 -4.67 -15.09
N LEU A 63 -20.53 -4.45 -16.17
CA LEU A 63 -19.35 -3.58 -16.22
C LEU A 63 -19.21 -2.99 -17.62
N VAL A 64 -18.95 -1.69 -17.71
CA VAL A 64 -18.62 -1.01 -18.96
C VAL A 64 -17.15 -0.60 -18.98
N ILE A 65 -16.43 -0.97 -20.04
CA ILE A 65 -15.06 -0.51 -20.29
C ILE A 65 -15.07 0.30 -21.58
N PHE A 66 -14.82 1.60 -21.46
CA PHE A 66 -14.68 2.49 -22.60
C PHE A 66 -13.26 2.40 -23.16
N LEU A 67 -13.15 2.04 -24.44
CA LEU A 67 -11.89 1.97 -25.19
C LEU A 67 -11.72 3.30 -25.91
N SER A 68 -10.76 4.10 -25.48
CA SER A 68 -10.71 5.53 -25.85
C SER A 68 -9.29 6.01 -26.10
N ARG A 69 -9.18 7.20 -26.68
CA ARG A 69 -7.94 7.98 -26.70
C ARG A 69 -7.88 8.93 -25.51
N HIS A 70 -6.66 9.11 -25.02
CA HIS A 70 -6.32 10.26 -24.20
C HIS A 70 -5.70 11.36 -25.07
N SER A 71 -6.09 12.62 -24.86
CA SER A 71 -5.48 13.78 -25.55
C SER A 71 -4.97 14.81 -24.54
N SER A 72 -3.70 15.19 -24.69
CA SER A 72 -3.02 16.11 -23.78
C SER A 72 -2.34 17.25 -24.54
N VAL A 73 -2.44 18.47 -24.00
CA VAL A 73 -1.69 19.65 -24.49
C VAL A 73 -0.18 19.53 -24.27
N ASN A 74 0.24 18.67 -23.34
CA ASN A 74 1.63 18.29 -23.12
C ASN A 74 1.76 16.81 -23.48
N PRO A 75 1.95 16.49 -24.78
CA PRO A 75 1.82 15.13 -25.27
C PRO A 75 2.96 14.25 -24.79
N VAL A 76 2.59 13.07 -24.30
CA VAL A 76 3.49 12.04 -23.78
C VAL A 76 2.88 10.68 -24.11
N PRO A 77 3.67 9.67 -24.54
CA PRO A 77 3.18 8.32 -24.69
C PRO A 77 2.76 7.75 -23.32
N VAL A 78 1.48 7.37 -23.20
CA VAL A 78 0.90 6.92 -21.93
C VAL A 78 -0.27 5.98 -22.19
N LEU A 79 -0.42 4.97 -21.33
CA LEU A 79 -1.62 4.13 -21.25
C LEU A 79 -2.30 4.42 -19.91
N THR A 80 -3.59 4.70 -19.93
CA THR A 80 -4.28 5.21 -18.75
C THR A 80 -5.56 4.48 -18.39
N VAL A 81 -5.98 4.66 -17.14
CA VAL A 81 -7.25 4.18 -16.59
C VAL A 81 -7.88 5.29 -15.75
N HIS A 82 -9.18 5.54 -15.87
CA HIS A 82 -9.92 6.40 -14.93
C HIS A 82 -11.43 6.15 -14.97
N VAL A 83 -12.12 6.61 -13.94
CA VAL A 83 -13.58 6.71 -13.91
C VAL A 83 -14.00 8.14 -14.26
N THR A 84 -15.16 8.28 -14.88
CA THR A 84 -15.76 9.55 -15.27
C THR A 84 -16.52 10.23 -14.15
N GLY A 85 -16.67 11.55 -14.26
CA GLY A 85 -17.33 12.35 -13.24
C GLY A 85 -16.94 13.83 -13.31
N ASN A 86 -17.84 14.68 -12.83
CA ASN A 86 -17.64 16.12 -12.75
C ASN A 86 -17.84 16.57 -11.29
N TYR A 87 -16.80 17.15 -10.67
CA TYR A 87 -16.90 17.74 -9.33
C TYR A 87 -17.58 19.12 -9.33
N GLY A 88 -17.55 19.81 -10.47
CA GLY A 88 -18.15 21.13 -10.71
C GLY A 88 -19.01 21.13 -11.97
N ALA A 89 -18.72 22.05 -12.88
CA ALA A 89 -19.39 22.14 -14.18
C ALA A 89 -19.04 20.95 -15.09
N ALA A 90 -19.96 20.55 -15.95
CA ALA A 90 -19.79 19.48 -16.93
C ALA A 90 -19.48 20.06 -18.32
N GLU A 91 -18.22 20.47 -18.53
CA GLU A 91 -17.79 21.09 -19.80
C GLU A 91 -17.58 20.06 -20.91
N LEU A 92 -17.27 18.81 -20.54
CA LEU A 92 -16.93 17.72 -21.45
C LEU A 92 -17.83 16.49 -21.22
N GLY A 93 -19.14 16.70 -21.33
CA GLY A 93 -20.14 15.64 -21.16
C GLY A 93 -20.46 15.33 -19.70
N GLY A 94 -21.51 14.53 -19.49
CA GLY A 94 -22.05 14.29 -18.14
C GLY A 94 -22.89 15.44 -17.62
N SER A 95 -23.30 15.29 -16.36
CA SER A 95 -24.00 16.29 -15.57
C SER A 95 -23.05 16.91 -14.55
N ALA A 96 -23.30 18.19 -14.22
CA ALA A 96 -22.54 18.89 -13.20
C ALA A 96 -22.68 18.17 -11.85
N ARG A 97 -21.62 18.17 -11.05
CA ARG A 97 -21.60 17.57 -9.69
C ARG A 97 -22.10 16.11 -9.66
N THR A 98 -21.82 15.33 -10.69
CA THR A 98 -22.25 13.94 -10.83
C THR A 98 -21.05 13.05 -11.10
N LEU A 99 -21.00 11.90 -10.44
CA LEU A 99 -19.90 10.93 -10.52
C LEU A 99 -20.48 9.59 -11.01
N ALA A 100 -19.84 8.96 -11.99
CA ALA A 100 -20.27 7.65 -12.48
C ALA A 100 -19.88 6.54 -11.48
N PRO A 101 -20.62 5.42 -11.41
CA PRO A 101 -20.19 4.27 -10.63
C PRO A 101 -18.83 3.76 -11.09
N ALA A 102 -17.85 3.70 -10.18
CA ALA A 102 -16.49 3.25 -10.46
C ALA A 102 -16.34 1.75 -10.26
N ALA A 103 -15.30 1.16 -10.87
CA ALA A 103 -14.94 -0.24 -10.67
C ALA A 103 -13.52 -0.40 -10.09
N PRO A 104 -13.21 0.07 -8.85
CA PRO A 104 -11.83 0.21 -8.38
C PRO A 104 -10.99 -1.06 -8.51
N ALA A 105 -11.57 -2.21 -8.16
CA ALA A 105 -10.89 -3.49 -8.20
C ALA A 105 -10.50 -3.90 -9.64
N MET A 106 -11.39 -3.65 -10.62
CA MET A 106 -11.13 -3.88 -12.04
C MET A 106 -10.18 -2.83 -12.60
N MET A 107 -10.34 -1.55 -12.24
CA MET A 107 -9.45 -0.46 -12.64
C MET A 107 -8.01 -0.73 -12.20
N GLN A 108 -7.80 -1.17 -10.95
CA GLN A 108 -6.48 -1.56 -10.45
C GLN A 108 -5.91 -2.76 -11.19
N ALA A 109 -6.74 -3.78 -11.43
CA ALA A 109 -6.31 -4.97 -12.16
C ALA A 109 -5.87 -4.63 -13.59
N THR A 110 -6.63 -3.77 -14.27
CA THR A 110 -6.28 -3.24 -15.60
C THR A 110 -5.01 -2.41 -15.55
N LEU A 111 -4.86 -1.50 -14.57
CA LEU A 111 -3.64 -0.71 -14.40
C LEU A 111 -2.39 -1.58 -14.22
N ARG A 112 -2.47 -2.63 -13.39
CA ARG A 112 -1.37 -3.58 -13.20
C ARG A 112 -1.09 -4.39 -14.46
N ALA A 113 -2.12 -4.78 -15.19
CA ALA A 113 -1.97 -5.49 -16.46
C ALA A 113 -1.36 -4.59 -17.55
N LEU A 114 -1.72 -3.30 -17.59
CA LEU A 114 -1.06 -2.31 -18.45
C LEU A 114 0.42 -2.20 -18.10
N ALA A 115 0.78 -2.11 -16.80
CA ALA A 115 2.18 -2.03 -16.39
C ALA A 115 2.98 -3.28 -16.81
N LYS A 116 2.36 -4.47 -16.79
CA LYS A 116 2.96 -5.72 -17.27
C LYS A 116 3.19 -5.73 -18.78
N HIS A 117 2.25 -5.20 -19.55
CA HIS A 117 2.28 -5.24 -21.03
C HIS A 117 2.79 -3.93 -21.66
N CYS A 118 3.23 -2.98 -20.85
CA CYS A 118 3.57 -1.63 -21.29
C CYS A 118 4.71 -1.67 -22.32
N PRO A 119 4.52 -1.12 -23.53
CA PRO A 119 5.59 -1.01 -24.50
C PRO A 119 6.66 -0.02 -24.06
N GLU A 120 7.88 -0.21 -24.56
CA GLU A 120 9.00 0.70 -24.30
C GLU A 120 8.64 2.14 -24.73
N GLY A 121 9.00 3.11 -23.89
CA GLY A 121 8.72 4.52 -24.13
C GLY A 121 7.33 5.00 -23.71
N TYR A 122 6.41 4.08 -23.37
CA TYR A 122 5.13 4.41 -22.76
C TYR A 122 5.22 4.40 -21.24
N ARG A 123 4.32 5.16 -20.62
CA ARG A 123 4.10 5.16 -19.17
C ARG A 123 2.71 4.62 -18.87
N VAL A 124 2.50 4.13 -17.66
CA VAL A 124 1.19 3.67 -17.20
C VAL A 124 0.74 4.53 -16.03
N SER A 125 -0.52 4.95 -16.05
CA SER A 125 -1.05 5.81 -14.99
C SER A 125 -2.55 5.68 -14.80
N TYR A 126 -3.01 5.92 -13.57
CA TYR A 126 -4.36 6.47 -13.44
C TYR A 126 -4.42 7.89 -14.01
N GLU A 127 -5.63 8.32 -14.34
CA GLU A 127 -5.99 9.72 -14.39
C GLU A 127 -6.95 10.08 -13.25
N VAL A 128 -7.01 11.36 -12.91
CA VAL A 128 -8.03 11.91 -12.00
C VAL A 128 -9.43 11.74 -12.61
N THR A 129 -10.47 11.75 -11.77
CA THR A 129 -11.85 11.74 -12.27
C THR A 129 -12.16 13.03 -13.02
N HIS A 130 -12.63 12.89 -14.26
CA HIS A 130 -13.02 14.00 -15.11
C HIS A 130 -13.95 13.54 -16.24
N HIS A 131 -14.61 14.52 -16.87
CA HIS A 131 -15.49 14.40 -18.05
C HIS A 131 -16.67 13.40 -17.89
N GLY A 132 -17.55 13.37 -18.89
CA GLY A 132 -18.67 12.42 -18.97
C GLY A 132 -18.30 11.10 -19.63
N PRO A 133 -19.23 10.14 -19.74
CA PRO A 133 -20.61 10.22 -19.27
C PRO A 133 -20.70 10.08 -17.75
N THR A 134 -21.83 10.47 -17.16
CA THR A 134 -22.06 10.36 -15.71
C THR A 134 -23.36 9.68 -15.33
N ALA A 135 -24.34 9.64 -16.24
CA ALA A 135 -25.56 8.87 -16.11
C ALA A 135 -25.26 7.43 -16.54
N LEU A 136 -24.64 6.68 -15.62
CA LEU A 136 -24.42 5.25 -15.73
C LEU A 136 -24.90 4.60 -14.42
N HIS A 137 -25.48 3.42 -14.52
CA HIS A 137 -26.05 2.68 -13.40
C HIS A 137 -25.14 1.54 -12.90
N HIS A 138 -24.28 1.04 -13.78
CA HIS A 138 -23.31 -0.02 -13.50
C HIS A 138 -21.88 0.52 -13.48
N PRO A 139 -20.96 -0.14 -12.75
CA PRO A 139 -19.55 0.24 -12.71
C PRO A 139 -18.96 0.43 -14.11
N SER A 140 -18.16 1.48 -14.27
CA SER A 140 -17.50 1.79 -15.53
C SER A 140 -16.13 2.41 -15.34
N PHE A 141 -15.31 2.33 -16.37
CA PHE A 141 -14.06 3.09 -16.48
C PHE A 141 -13.60 3.19 -17.93
N PHE A 142 -12.75 4.17 -18.18
CA PHE A 142 -12.02 4.36 -19.42
C PHE A 142 -10.67 3.67 -19.33
N VAL A 143 -10.25 3.04 -20.42
CA VAL A 143 -8.88 2.59 -20.65
C VAL A 143 -8.40 3.20 -21.96
N GLU A 144 -7.29 3.92 -21.90
CA GLU A 144 -6.91 4.82 -22.99
C GLU A 144 -5.48 4.68 -23.46
N ILE A 145 -5.28 5.10 -24.72
CA ILE A 145 -3.95 5.32 -25.30
C ILE A 145 -3.79 6.83 -25.51
N GLY A 146 -2.72 7.39 -24.98
CA GLY A 146 -2.36 8.79 -25.12
C GLY A 146 -0.97 9.00 -25.70
N SER A 147 -0.65 10.19 -26.20
CA SER A 147 -1.51 11.40 -26.12
C SER A 147 -1.82 12.01 -27.48
N THR A 148 -1.29 11.44 -28.57
CA THR A 148 -1.45 11.95 -29.93
C THR A 148 -1.83 10.84 -30.90
N GLU A 149 -2.20 11.22 -32.12
CA GLU A 149 -2.53 10.26 -33.18
C GLU A 149 -1.45 9.21 -33.42
N LYS A 150 -0.17 9.58 -33.26
CA LYS A 150 0.95 8.63 -33.37
C LYS A 150 0.76 7.46 -32.41
N GLU A 151 0.44 7.74 -31.16
CA GLU A 151 0.21 6.71 -30.15
C GLU A 151 -1.14 6.03 -30.33
N TRP A 152 -2.20 6.78 -30.68
CA TRP A 152 -3.54 6.22 -30.89
C TRP A 152 -3.56 5.13 -31.98
N THR A 153 -2.76 5.31 -33.02
CA THR A 153 -2.64 4.34 -34.13
C THR A 153 -1.49 3.34 -33.97
N ASP A 154 -0.76 3.37 -32.85
CA ASP A 154 0.34 2.43 -32.60
C ASP A 154 -0.24 1.03 -32.32
N PRO A 155 -0.01 0.03 -33.21
CA PRO A 155 -0.55 -1.31 -33.01
C PRO A 155 0.05 -2.02 -31.80
N VAL A 156 1.27 -1.64 -31.38
CA VAL A 156 1.90 -2.22 -30.18
C VAL A 156 1.17 -1.72 -28.92
N ALA A 157 0.84 -0.43 -28.87
CA ALA A 157 0.04 0.14 -27.78
C ALA A 157 -1.39 -0.44 -27.77
N GLY A 158 -2.03 -0.53 -28.95
CA GLY A 158 -3.35 -1.15 -29.11
C GLY A 158 -3.39 -2.58 -28.58
N ARG A 159 -2.40 -3.39 -28.96
CA ARG A 159 -2.25 -4.75 -28.46
C ARG A 159 -1.98 -4.81 -26.96
N ALA A 160 -1.11 -3.96 -26.43
CA ALA A 160 -0.80 -3.92 -25.00
C ALA A 160 -2.04 -3.61 -24.14
N VAL A 161 -2.86 -2.65 -24.57
CA VAL A 161 -4.12 -2.33 -23.88
C VAL A 161 -5.12 -3.48 -24.02
N ALA A 162 -5.24 -4.09 -25.20
CA ALA A 162 -6.12 -5.24 -25.41
C ALA A 162 -5.73 -6.43 -24.51
N GLU A 163 -4.45 -6.77 -24.45
CA GLU A 163 -3.92 -7.80 -23.56
C GLU A 163 -4.19 -7.43 -22.10
N ALA A 164 -4.03 -6.16 -21.70
CA ALA A 164 -4.30 -5.71 -20.34
C ALA A 164 -5.77 -5.82 -19.92
N VAL A 165 -6.72 -5.44 -20.79
CA VAL A 165 -8.16 -5.56 -20.53
C VAL A 165 -8.56 -7.01 -20.29
N LEU A 166 -8.06 -7.92 -21.13
CA LEU A 166 -8.33 -9.35 -21.00
C LEU A 166 -7.59 -9.97 -19.79
N ASP A 167 -6.35 -9.54 -19.52
CA ASP A 167 -5.52 -10.01 -18.40
C ASP A 167 -5.95 -9.53 -17.03
N ALA A 168 -6.72 -8.45 -16.94
CA ALA A 168 -7.17 -7.88 -15.68
C ALA A 168 -7.95 -8.91 -14.84
N VAL A 169 -7.41 -9.29 -13.69
CA VAL A 169 -8.10 -10.09 -12.67
C VAL A 169 -7.92 -9.38 -11.33
N PRO A 170 -9.01 -8.88 -10.72
CA PRO A 170 -8.94 -8.29 -9.39
C PRO A 170 -8.51 -9.31 -8.33
N ILE A 171 -7.63 -8.90 -7.42
CA ILE A 171 -7.13 -9.75 -6.34
C ILE A 171 -7.19 -8.96 -5.04
N ASN A 172 -8.15 -9.29 -4.17
CA ASN A 172 -8.28 -8.76 -2.81
C ASN A 172 -8.12 -7.23 -2.71
N ALA A 173 -8.66 -6.48 -3.67
CA ALA A 173 -8.56 -5.03 -3.71
C ALA A 173 -9.15 -4.37 -2.45
N VAL A 174 -8.56 -3.25 -2.01
CA VAL A 174 -9.08 -2.38 -0.97
C VAL A 174 -9.56 -1.10 -1.65
N PRO A 175 -10.89 -0.91 -1.85
CA PRO A 175 -11.42 0.26 -2.56
C PRO A 175 -11.17 1.57 -1.79
N LEU A 176 -10.63 2.57 -2.47
CA LEU A 176 -10.24 3.87 -1.91
C LEU A 176 -10.77 5.03 -2.76
N ILE A 177 -11.00 6.16 -2.11
CA ILE A 177 -11.07 7.47 -2.77
C ILE A 177 -9.74 8.21 -2.60
N GLY A 178 -9.31 8.89 -3.65
CA GLY A 178 -8.02 9.60 -3.69
C GLY A 178 -8.18 11.11 -3.73
N PHE A 179 -7.29 11.83 -3.06
CA PHE A 179 -7.25 13.29 -3.09
C PHE A 179 -5.84 13.80 -3.34
N GLY A 180 -5.72 14.71 -4.30
CA GLY A 180 -4.50 15.46 -4.56
C GLY A 180 -3.62 14.80 -5.62
N GLY A 181 -2.69 15.59 -6.13
CA GLY A 181 -1.81 15.21 -7.23
C GLY A 181 -2.17 15.91 -8.52
N THR A 182 -1.41 15.60 -9.57
CA THR A 182 -1.64 16.09 -10.92
C THR A 182 -2.70 15.25 -11.63
N HIS A 183 -3.05 15.63 -12.86
CA HIS A 183 -4.01 14.90 -13.69
C HIS A 183 -3.67 13.40 -13.84
N TYR A 184 -2.40 13.01 -13.82
CA TYR A 184 -1.95 11.62 -13.89
C TYR A 184 -1.86 10.92 -12.51
N ALA A 185 -2.37 11.50 -11.42
CA ALA A 185 -2.53 10.83 -10.13
C ALA A 185 -1.32 9.96 -9.68
N VAL A 186 -0.09 10.49 -9.82
CA VAL A 186 1.16 9.71 -9.77
C VAL A 186 1.28 8.86 -8.50
N ARG A 187 0.92 9.40 -7.34
CA ARG A 187 0.99 8.66 -6.07
C ARG A 187 -0.06 7.58 -5.96
N GLN A 188 -1.27 7.82 -6.42
CA GLN A 188 -2.34 6.84 -6.46
C GLN A 188 -1.98 5.69 -7.42
N THR A 189 -1.36 6.00 -8.56
CA THR A 189 -0.79 5.01 -9.49
C THR A 189 0.24 4.12 -8.81
N GLU A 190 1.26 4.70 -8.16
CA GLU A 190 2.30 3.96 -7.45
C GLU A 190 1.72 3.04 -6.36
N ILE A 191 0.78 3.55 -5.55
CA ILE A 191 0.10 2.79 -4.51
C ILE A 191 -0.66 1.62 -5.12
N ALA A 192 -1.42 1.82 -6.20
CA ALA A 192 -2.22 0.76 -6.80
C ALA A 192 -1.38 -0.33 -7.48
N LEU A 193 -0.20 0.01 -8.00
CA LEU A 193 0.75 -0.94 -8.57
C LEU A 193 1.45 -1.80 -7.51
N THR A 194 1.71 -1.24 -6.32
CA THR A 194 2.56 -1.87 -5.30
C THR A 194 1.83 -2.40 -4.07
N SER A 195 0.55 -2.05 -3.90
CA SER A 195 -0.26 -2.42 -2.74
C SER A 195 -1.67 -2.84 -3.15
N ARG A 196 -2.49 -3.32 -2.21
CA ARG A 196 -3.90 -3.66 -2.46
C ARG A 196 -4.82 -2.44 -2.63
N GLY A 197 -4.33 -1.21 -2.42
CA GLY A 197 -5.13 0.00 -2.58
C GLY A 197 -5.63 0.19 -4.01
N ALA A 198 -6.94 0.20 -4.20
CA ALA A 198 -7.59 0.30 -5.50
C ALA A 198 -8.44 1.56 -5.54
N PHE A 199 -8.11 2.51 -6.41
CA PHE A 199 -8.78 3.81 -6.43
C PHE A 199 -10.00 3.80 -7.35
N GLY A 200 -11.12 4.29 -6.84
CA GLY A 200 -12.27 4.71 -7.66
C GLY A 200 -12.10 6.17 -8.05
N HIS A 201 -12.89 7.04 -7.44
CA HIS A 201 -12.77 8.48 -7.69
C HIS A 201 -11.49 9.07 -7.11
N ILE A 202 -10.81 9.87 -7.93
CA ILE A 202 -9.61 10.62 -7.56
C ILE A 202 -9.87 12.10 -7.85
N ALA A 203 -9.82 12.94 -6.83
CA ALA A 203 -9.96 14.39 -6.97
C ALA A 203 -8.59 15.04 -7.19
N HIS A 204 -8.47 15.80 -8.27
CA HIS A 204 -7.29 16.60 -8.56
C HIS A 204 -7.05 17.67 -7.48
N THR A 205 -5.79 18.08 -7.24
CA THR A 205 -5.47 19.11 -6.22
C THR A 205 -6.34 20.38 -6.35
N ARG A 206 -6.67 20.79 -7.58
CA ARG A 206 -7.48 22.01 -7.85
C ARG A 206 -8.96 21.86 -7.46
N GLU A 207 -9.49 20.65 -7.43
CA GLU A 207 -10.91 20.40 -7.14
C GLU A 207 -11.20 20.39 -5.64
N ILE A 208 -10.19 20.05 -4.82
CA ILE A 208 -10.38 19.74 -3.39
C ILE A 208 -11.00 20.89 -2.60
N ALA A 209 -10.60 22.13 -2.88
CA ALA A 209 -11.14 23.29 -2.17
C ALA A 209 -12.64 23.52 -2.45
N GLY A 210 -13.17 22.97 -3.56
CA GLY A 210 -14.58 23.03 -3.92
C GLY A 210 -15.41 21.82 -3.49
N LEU A 211 -14.79 20.82 -2.84
CA LEU A 211 -15.49 19.63 -2.37
C LEU A 211 -16.22 19.91 -1.05
N ASP A 212 -17.46 19.45 -0.98
CA ASP A 212 -18.27 19.45 0.23
C ASP A 212 -18.55 18.01 0.69
N ALA A 213 -19.27 17.89 1.81
CA ALA A 213 -19.63 16.61 2.41
C ALA A 213 -20.39 15.70 1.45
N ASP A 214 -21.33 16.24 0.68
CA ASP A 214 -22.16 15.47 -0.26
C ASP A 214 -21.33 14.94 -1.42
N MET A 215 -20.42 15.74 -1.96
CA MET A 215 -19.52 15.29 -3.02
C MET A 215 -18.58 14.19 -2.53
N ILE A 216 -18.01 14.32 -1.34
CA ILE A 216 -17.14 13.27 -0.77
C ILE A 216 -17.93 11.99 -0.48
N ARG A 217 -19.18 12.10 0.02
CA ARG A 217 -20.07 10.93 0.16
C ARG A 217 -20.37 10.28 -1.19
N SER A 218 -20.58 11.08 -2.24
CA SER A 218 -20.76 10.58 -3.60
C SER A 218 -19.51 9.84 -4.07
N MET A 219 -18.31 10.41 -3.90
CA MET A 219 -17.05 9.72 -4.22
C MET A 219 -16.96 8.37 -3.51
N GLN A 220 -17.29 8.33 -2.21
CA GLN A 220 -17.25 7.11 -1.42
C GLN A 220 -18.24 6.07 -1.95
N ALA A 221 -19.50 6.47 -2.13
CA ALA A 221 -20.58 5.58 -2.55
C ALA A 221 -20.34 5.02 -3.96
N GLN A 222 -20.01 5.89 -4.92
CA GLN A 222 -19.77 5.49 -6.30
C GLN A 222 -18.50 4.65 -6.47
N SER A 223 -17.56 4.73 -5.54
CA SER A 223 -16.37 3.87 -5.51
C SER A 223 -16.56 2.60 -4.68
N GLY A 224 -17.61 2.48 -3.87
CA GLY A 224 -17.65 1.48 -2.81
C GLY A 224 -16.45 1.58 -1.86
N ALA A 225 -15.91 2.80 -1.67
CA ALA A 225 -14.65 3.00 -0.98
C ALA A 225 -14.78 2.80 0.53
N VAL A 226 -13.83 2.07 1.10
CA VAL A 226 -13.77 1.81 2.54
C VAL A 226 -12.90 2.80 3.30
N ALA A 227 -12.06 3.55 2.58
CA ALA A 227 -11.14 4.53 3.13
C ALA A 227 -10.77 5.61 2.10
N ALA A 228 -10.14 6.68 2.61
CA ALA A 228 -9.59 7.76 1.82
C ALA A 228 -8.05 7.79 1.91
N TYR A 229 -7.40 8.17 0.82
CA TYR A 229 -5.98 8.53 0.78
C TYR A 229 -5.82 9.97 0.31
N ILE A 230 -4.92 10.71 0.98
CA ILE A 230 -4.57 12.07 0.62
C ILE A 230 -3.08 12.12 0.27
N ASP A 231 -2.75 12.58 -0.95
CA ASP A 231 -1.39 13.00 -1.28
C ASP A 231 -1.05 14.28 -0.52
N ARG A 232 -0.54 14.12 0.71
CA ARG A 232 -0.23 15.23 1.61
C ARG A 232 0.72 16.25 1.00
N LYS A 233 1.65 15.82 0.13
CA LYS A 233 2.67 16.68 -0.49
C LYS A 233 2.08 17.54 -1.60
N ALA A 234 0.94 17.15 -2.16
CA ALA A 234 0.25 17.90 -3.20
C ALA A 234 -0.66 19.01 -2.66
N LEU A 235 -0.85 19.10 -1.34
CA LEU A 235 -1.76 20.05 -0.69
C LEU A 235 -1.03 20.97 0.29
N ASP A 236 -1.46 22.23 0.35
CA ASP A 236 -1.08 23.09 1.47
C ASP A 236 -1.72 22.63 2.79
N ARG A 237 -1.30 23.25 3.89
CA ARG A 237 -1.75 22.86 5.23
C ARG A 237 -3.24 23.14 5.46
N THR A 238 -3.75 24.27 4.99
CA THR A 238 -5.13 24.69 5.23
C THR A 238 -6.10 23.79 4.49
N VAL A 239 -5.83 23.51 3.21
CA VAL A 239 -6.64 22.59 2.39
C VAL A 239 -6.60 21.17 2.99
N PHE A 240 -5.43 20.72 3.43
CA PHE A 240 -5.30 19.41 4.08
C PHE A 240 -6.10 19.31 5.38
N GLU A 241 -6.04 20.32 6.26
CA GLU A 241 -6.77 20.33 7.53
C GLU A 241 -8.29 20.38 7.29
N SER A 242 -8.74 21.18 6.33
CA SER A 242 -10.16 21.25 5.93
C SER A 242 -10.68 19.92 5.38
N LEU A 243 -9.96 19.30 4.44
CA LEU A 243 -10.32 17.99 3.89
C LEU A 243 -10.31 16.90 4.96
N SER A 244 -9.31 16.91 5.85
CA SER A 244 -9.22 15.95 6.95
C SER A 244 -10.42 16.08 7.88
N GLY A 245 -10.81 17.31 8.25
CA GLY A 245 -12.00 17.55 9.08
C GLY A 245 -13.30 17.06 8.43
N LEU A 246 -13.45 17.22 7.11
CA LEU A 246 -14.59 16.67 6.37
C LEU A 246 -14.60 15.13 6.40
N LEU A 247 -13.47 14.47 6.17
CA LEU A 247 -13.38 13.00 6.26
C LEU A 247 -13.71 12.50 7.66
N ASP A 248 -13.23 13.17 8.70
CA ASP A 248 -13.53 12.84 10.10
C ASP A 248 -15.03 13.01 10.40
N GLN A 249 -15.65 14.11 9.96
CA GLN A 249 -17.10 14.33 10.09
C GLN A 249 -17.93 13.24 9.38
N LEU A 250 -17.44 12.75 8.24
CA LEU A 250 -18.09 11.70 7.47
C LEU A 250 -17.81 10.28 7.98
N ALA A 251 -16.95 10.14 8.99
CA ALA A 251 -16.43 8.87 9.49
C ALA A 251 -15.78 8.02 8.38
N ILE A 252 -15.11 8.66 7.42
CA ILE A 252 -14.36 7.99 6.36
C ILE A 252 -12.92 7.82 6.85
N PRO A 253 -12.45 6.59 7.12
CA PRO A 253 -11.11 6.39 7.63
C PRO A 253 -10.06 6.87 6.62
N ARG A 254 -9.12 7.69 7.08
CA ARG A 254 -7.95 8.05 6.29
C ARG A 254 -6.85 7.01 6.50
N LEU A 255 -6.24 6.57 5.40
CA LEU A 255 -5.06 5.70 5.39
C LEU A 255 -3.86 6.45 4.83
N SER A 256 -2.71 6.29 5.47
CA SER A 256 -1.41 6.62 4.90
C SER A 256 -0.98 5.56 3.90
N GLU A 257 -0.01 5.91 3.04
CA GLU A 257 0.61 4.95 2.11
C GLU A 257 1.22 3.74 2.84
N SER A 258 1.87 3.98 3.98
CA SER A 258 2.40 2.90 4.82
C SER A 258 1.30 1.99 5.35
N GLU A 259 0.15 2.53 5.75
CA GLU A 259 -0.99 1.71 6.19
C GLU A 259 -1.54 0.87 5.06
N ILE A 260 -1.74 1.45 3.87
CA ILE A 260 -2.27 0.74 2.69
C ILE A 260 -1.34 -0.42 2.29
N SER A 261 -0.03 -0.19 2.30
CA SER A 261 0.96 -1.24 2.04
C SER A 261 1.01 -2.30 3.14
N ALA A 262 0.73 -1.91 4.40
CA ALA A 262 0.77 -2.80 5.55
C ALA A 262 -0.51 -3.63 5.78
N ILE A 263 -1.61 -3.41 5.03
CA ILE A 263 -2.86 -4.21 5.18
C ILE A 263 -2.61 -5.72 4.99
N GLY A 264 -1.56 -6.08 4.25
CA GLY A 264 -1.16 -7.47 4.08
C GLY A 264 -2.28 -8.31 3.45
N PRO A 265 -2.51 -9.55 3.90
CA PRO A 265 -3.58 -10.42 3.38
C PRO A 265 -4.92 -10.30 4.12
N LEU A 266 -5.04 -9.43 5.12
CA LEU A 266 -6.24 -9.37 5.97
C LEU A 266 -7.48 -8.85 5.20
N SER A 267 -8.66 -9.31 5.61
CA SER A 267 -9.91 -8.66 5.19
C SER A 267 -9.96 -7.23 5.74
N TRP A 268 -10.76 -6.35 5.11
CA TRP A 268 -10.90 -4.98 5.59
C TRP A 268 -11.45 -4.92 7.02
N ASN A 269 -12.43 -5.77 7.35
CA ASN A 269 -13.03 -5.82 8.69
C ASN A 269 -12.00 -6.22 9.75
N THR A 270 -11.19 -7.25 9.48
CA THR A 270 -10.11 -7.65 10.38
C THR A 270 -9.09 -6.52 10.53
N TYR A 271 -8.70 -5.87 9.43
CA TYR A 271 -7.76 -4.75 9.49
C TYR A 271 -8.31 -3.57 10.31
N GLN A 272 -9.60 -3.24 10.19
CA GLN A 272 -10.23 -2.22 11.02
C GLN A 272 -10.21 -2.59 12.51
N ALA A 273 -10.48 -3.86 12.85
CA ALA A 273 -10.41 -4.33 14.23
C ALA A 273 -8.97 -4.24 14.79
N VAL A 274 -7.96 -4.62 13.99
CA VAL A 274 -6.55 -4.43 14.33
C VAL A 274 -6.24 -2.95 14.61
N ARG A 275 -6.69 -2.03 13.75
CA ARG A 275 -6.49 -0.58 13.96
C ARG A 275 -7.15 -0.08 15.23
N ALA A 276 -8.37 -0.52 15.51
CA ALA A 276 -9.10 -0.14 16.73
C ALA A 276 -8.36 -0.62 17.99
N MET A 277 -7.85 -1.85 17.99
CA MET A 277 -7.04 -2.37 19.08
C MET A 277 -5.72 -1.58 19.24
N ALA A 278 -5.05 -1.27 18.14
CA ALA A 278 -3.82 -0.49 18.17
C ALA A 278 -4.04 0.92 18.73
N GLU A 279 -5.12 1.59 18.33
CA GLU A 279 -5.49 2.92 18.85
C GLU A 279 -5.76 2.88 20.36
N ALA A 280 -6.38 1.80 20.86
CA ALA A 280 -6.62 1.59 22.29
C ALA A 280 -5.32 1.32 23.08
N VAL A 281 -4.33 0.68 22.46
CA VAL A 281 -3.00 0.45 23.06
C VAL A 281 -2.19 1.74 23.14
N SER A 282 -2.10 2.46 22.02
CA SER A 282 -1.40 3.74 21.92
C SER A 282 -2.04 4.57 20.81
N PRO A 283 -2.59 5.76 21.12
CA PRO A 283 -3.18 6.61 20.09
C PRO A 283 -2.21 6.90 18.94
N GLY A 284 -2.66 6.67 17.71
CA GLY A 284 -1.85 6.80 16.50
C GLY A 284 -0.78 5.73 16.32
N ALA A 285 -0.90 4.58 16.99
CA ALA A 285 -0.01 3.44 16.78
C ALA A 285 -0.07 2.94 15.33
N ARG A 286 1.10 2.56 14.82
CA ARG A 286 1.25 1.92 13.51
C ARG A 286 1.12 0.41 13.67
N CYS A 287 0.45 -0.20 12.70
CA CYS A 287 0.23 -1.64 12.62
C CYS A 287 1.08 -2.20 11.49
N TYR A 288 1.79 -3.29 11.76
CA TYR A 288 2.59 -4.00 10.77
C TYR A 288 2.19 -5.47 10.79
N ILE A 289 1.60 -5.91 9.68
CA ILE A 289 1.02 -7.24 9.56
C ILE A 289 2.08 -8.19 9.01
N HIS A 290 2.38 -9.24 9.77
CA HIS A 290 3.30 -10.29 9.37
C HIS A 290 2.53 -11.48 8.76
N ALA A 291 2.74 -12.71 9.25
CA ALA A 291 2.07 -13.90 8.73
C ALA A 291 0.63 -14.06 9.21
N LEU A 292 0.00 -13.05 9.84
CA LEU A 292 -1.39 -13.14 10.28
C LEU A 292 -2.31 -13.17 9.04
N ARG A 293 -3.09 -14.25 8.87
CA ARG A 293 -4.01 -14.46 7.74
C ARG A 293 -5.29 -15.12 8.19
N GLY A 294 -6.37 -14.96 7.43
CA GLY A 294 -7.66 -15.58 7.72
C GLY A 294 -8.56 -14.67 8.56
N GLU A 295 -9.51 -15.27 9.27
CA GLU A 295 -10.48 -14.60 10.14
C GLU A 295 -10.54 -15.32 11.48
N GLY A 296 -10.80 -14.57 12.54
CA GLY A 296 -10.85 -15.11 13.90
C GLY A 296 -11.04 -13.99 14.92
N GLU A 297 -11.25 -14.39 16.17
CA GLU A 297 -11.31 -13.43 17.28
C GLU A 297 -9.89 -12.93 17.59
N LEU A 298 -9.67 -11.62 17.43
CA LEU A 298 -8.39 -10.99 17.71
C LEU A 298 -8.18 -10.84 19.21
N SER A 299 -6.94 -11.05 19.65
CA SER A 299 -6.49 -10.82 21.00
C SER A 299 -5.19 -10.07 21.05
N LEU A 300 -5.03 -9.32 22.15
CA LEU A 300 -3.81 -8.63 22.48
C LEU A 300 -2.94 -9.53 23.36
N ILE A 301 -1.69 -9.70 22.98
CA ILE A 301 -0.66 -10.32 23.82
C ILE A 301 0.40 -9.30 24.16
N ARG A 302 1.04 -9.51 25.31
CA ARG A 302 2.15 -8.68 25.76
C ARG A 302 3.39 -9.53 25.90
N ALA A 303 4.37 -9.28 25.04
CA ALA A 303 5.71 -9.84 25.18
C ALA A 303 6.40 -9.28 26.43
N ASN A 304 7.41 -10.00 26.96
CA ASN A 304 8.21 -9.46 28.05
C ASN A 304 8.91 -8.16 27.57
N PRO A 305 8.58 -6.99 28.17
CA PRO A 305 9.04 -5.71 27.64
C PRO A 305 10.55 -5.52 27.78
N VAL A 306 11.18 -6.13 28.79
CA VAL A 306 12.63 -6.07 28.98
C VAL A 306 13.33 -6.94 27.94
N LEU A 307 12.82 -8.17 27.74
CA LEU A 307 13.33 -9.08 26.72
C LEU A 307 13.29 -8.44 25.33
N LEU A 308 12.12 -7.94 24.93
CA LEU A 308 11.93 -7.33 23.61
C LEU A 308 12.81 -6.08 23.42
N ALA A 309 12.93 -5.24 24.45
CA ALA A 309 13.78 -4.05 24.39
C ALA A 309 15.26 -4.41 24.25
N GLU A 310 15.74 -5.44 24.97
CA GLU A 310 17.12 -5.92 24.81
C GLU A 310 17.35 -6.56 23.45
N THR A 311 16.38 -7.34 22.92
CA THR A 311 16.43 -7.89 21.56
C THR A 311 16.53 -6.80 20.51
N ALA A 312 15.67 -5.77 20.56
CA ALA A 312 15.69 -4.66 19.61
C ALA A 312 17.01 -3.87 19.66
N LYS A 313 17.56 -3.63 20.87
CA LYS A 313 18.88 -3.00 21.02
C LYS A 313 20.02 -3.83 20.40
N SER A 314 19.88 -5.15 20.38
CA SER A 314 20.90 -6.05 19.85
C SER A 314 20.78 -6.26 18.33
N ASP A 315 19.57 -6.43 17.80
CA ASP A 315 19.31 -6.58 16.36
C ASP A 315 17.83 -6.32 15.97
N GLU A 316 17.37 -5.07 16.00
CA GLU A 316 16.02 -4.70 15.57
C GLU A 316 15.70 -5.14 14.13
N PRO A 317 16.56 -4.95 13.11
CA PRO A 317 16.27 -5.42 11.76
C PRO A 317 16.08 -6.95 11.68
N GLY A 318 16.89 -7.71 12.43
CA GLY A 318 16.75 -9.16 12.55
C GLY A 318 15.43 -9.55 13.21
N LEU A 319 15.04 -8.86 14.29
CA LEU A 319 13.76 -9.06 14.97
C LEU A 319 12.58 -8.84 14.04
N ILE A 320 12.51 -7.69 13.36
CA ILE A 320 11.40 -7.37 12.44
C ILE A 320 11.30 -8.39 11.31
N LYS A 321 12.45 -8.81 10.75
CA LYS A 321 12.49 -9.84 9.70
C LYS A 321 11.99 -11.20 10.21
N ASP A 322 12.41 -11.62 11.40
CA ASP A 322 12.01 -12.94 11.91
C ASP A 322 10.53 -12.97 12.32
N LEU A 323 9.95 -11.81 12.72
CA LEU A 323 8.52 -11.66 12.96
C LEU A 323 7.66 -11.92 11.70
N ASP A 324 8.20 -11.75 10.48
CA ASP A 324 7.48 -12.06 9.22
C ASP A 324 7.02 -13.52 9.13
N ASN A 325 7.57 -14.41 9.95
CA ASN A 325 7.20 -15.82 10.02
C ASN A 325 6.12 -16.13 11.07
N LEU A 326 5.74 -15.16 11.91
CA LEU A 326 4.77 -15.34 12.98
C LEU A 326 3.41 -14.73 12.60
N PRO A 327 2.28 -15.39 12.96
CA PRO A 327 0.94 -14.85 12.72
C PRO A 327 0.61 -13.76 13.75
N VAL A 328 1.31 -12.63 13.66
CA VAL A 328 1.13 -11.48 14.56
C VAL A 328 1.05 -10.16 13.78
N VAL A 329 0.48 -9.16 14.43
CA VAL A 329 0.67 -7.76 14.11
C VAL A 329 1.55 -7.16 15.19
N HIS A 330 2.69 -6.58 14.81
CA HIS A 330 3.47 -5.78 15.75
C HIS A 330 2.99 -4.33 15.71
N LEU A 331 3.06 -3.68 16.88
CA LEU A 331 2.66 -2.29 17.03
C LEU A 331 3.88 -1.42 17.25
N SER A 332 3.87 -0.23 16.65
CA SER A 332 4.83 0.81 16.98
C SER A 332 4.14 2.13 17.27
N THR A 333 4.76 2.93 18.11
CA THR A 333 4.36 4.32 18.33
C THR A 333 4.51 5.16 17.06
N ARG A 334 3.92 6.36 17.04
CA ARG A 334 4.02 7.28 15.88
C ARG A 334 5.47 7.66 15.53
N ASP A 335 6.37 7.63 16.50
CA ASP A 335 7.82 7.83 16.35
C ASP A 335 8.60 6.54 16.07
N ASN A 336 7.93 5.46 15.64
CA ASN A 336 8.50 4.17 15.25
C ASN A 336 9.15 3.37 16.39
N ARG A 337 8.82 3.64 17.66
CA ARG A 337 9.28 2.75 18.74
C ARG A 337 8.39 1.53 18.83
N LEU A 338 9.00 0.34 18.74
CA LEU A 338 8.33 -0.95 18.93
C LEU A 338 7.68 -1.02 20.32
N LEU A 339 6.42 -1.46 20.35
CA LEU A 339 5.65 -1.69 21.56
C LEU A 339 5.73 -3.18 21.96
N PRO A 340 5.62 -3.51 23.27
CA PRO A 340 5.59 -4.89 23.73
C PRO A 340 4.26 -5.59 23.44
N GLU A 341 3.23 -4.85 23.03
CA GLU A 341 1.94 -5.36 22.61
C GLU A 341 1.94 -5.85 21.16
N PHE A 342 1.43 -7.07 20.96
CA PHE A 342 1.19 -7.67 19.65
C PHE A 342 -0.28 -8.09 19.55
N ILE A 343 -0.81 -8.14 18.34
CA ILE A 343 -2.17 -8.63 18.07
C ILE A 343 -2.05 -9.95 17.31
N THR A 344 -2.82 -10.96 17.72
CA THR A 344 -2.94 -12.26 17.03
C THR A 344 -4.36 -12.80 17.17
N TYR A 345 -4.66 -13.98 16.63
CA TYR A 345 -5.93 -14.65 16.88
C TYR A 345 -5.90 -15.46 18.19
N ASN A 346 -7.06 -15.58 18.84
CA ASN A 346 -7.23 -16.35 20.09
C ASN A 346 -6.67 -17.77 19.99
N GLU A 347 -6.82 -18.42 18.84
CA GLU A 347 -6.31 -19.77 18.60
C GLU A 347 -4.77 -19.88 18.63
N HIS A 348 -4.05 -18.79 18.35
CA HIS A 348 -2.59 -18.76 18.34
C HIS A 348 -1.98 -18.39 19.71
N LEU A 349 -2.80 -17.92 20.67
CA LEU A 349 -2.32 -17.44 21.97
C LEU A 349 -1.35 -18.38 22.71
N PRO A 350 -1.60 -19.71 22.78
CA PRO A 350 -0.72 -20.60 23.54
C PRO A 350 0.71 -20.67 22.98
N GLU A 351 0.87 -20.50 21.67
CA GLU A 351 2.13 -20.74 20.96
C GLU A 351 2.91 -19.43 20.77
N ILE A 352 2.23 -18.32 20.47
CA ILE A 352 2.90 -17.08 20.05
C ILE A 352 3.78 -16.47 21.15
N ILE A 353 3.37 -16.51 22.42
CA ILE A 353 4.22 -16.00 23.50
C ILE A 353 5.51 -16.82 23.59
N ASN A 354 5.41 -18.14 23.43
CA ASN A 354 6.56 -19.04 23.43
C ASN A 354 7.48 -18.76 22.23
N ASP A 355 6.91 -18.58 21.04
CA ASP A 355 7.65 -18.30 19.81
C ASP A 355 8.35 -16.94 19.87
N LEU A 356 7.67 -15.91 20.38
CA LEU A 356 8.27 -14.58 20.60
C LEU A 356 9.44 -14.65 21.59
N ASN A 357 9.28 -15.37 22.71
CA ASN A 357 10.36 -15.57 23.68
C ASN A 357 11.55 -16.29 23.03
N THR A 358 11.28 -17.37 22.28
CA THR A 358 12.29 -18.16 21.57
C THR A 358 13.08 -17.30 20.60
N LEU A 359 12.37 -16.52 19.79
CA LEU A 359 12.93 -15.61 18.80
C LEU A 359 13.83 -14.56 19.47
N CYS A 360 13.34 -13.93 20.54
CA CYS A 360 14.09 -12.92 21.28
C CYS A 360 15.37 -13.49 21.92
N VAL A 361 15.27 -14.65 22.59
CA VAL A 361 16.41 -15.34 23.21
C VAL A 361 17.45 -15.72 22.16
N LYS A 362 17.02 -16.26 21.02
CA LYS A 362 17.93 -16.64 19.92
C LYS A 362 18.71 -15.44 19.38
N ILE A 363 18.03 -14.32 19.16
CA ILE A 363 18.69 -13.09 18.68
C ILE A 363 19.71 -12.60 19.71
N ILE A 364 19.33 -12.52 20.99
CA ILE A 364 20.22 -12.06 22.05
C ILE A 364 21.44 -12.99 22.19
N ARG A 365 21.24 -14.31 22.25
CA ARG A 365 22.34 -15.30 22.34
C ARG A 365 23.34 -15.19 21.18
N ASN A 366 22.88 -14.79 20.00
CA ASN A 366 23.74 -14.61 18.83
C ASN A 366 24.51 -13.29 18.82
N LYS A 367 24.10 -12.30 19.63
CA LYS A 367 24.62 -10.92 19.57
C LYS A 367 25.30 -10.47 20.86
N GLU A 368 24.96 -11.09 21.98
CA GLU A 368 25.35 -10.67 23.32
C GLU A 368 25.95 -11.84 24.12
N ILE A 369 26.68 -11.52 25.18
CA ILE A 369 27.15 -12.54 26.13
C ILE A 369 25.98 -12.87 27.06
N THR A 370 25.57 -14.14 27.08
CA THR A 370 24.43 -14.58 27.89
C THR A 370 24.77 -15.78 28.76
N VAL A 371 24.15 -15.84 29.94
CA VAL A 371 24.09 -17.02 30.81
C VAL A 371 22.62 -17.35 31.07
N THR A 372 22.27 -18.64 31.11
CA THR A 372 20.93 -19.10 31.49
C THR A 372 21.02 -19.78 32.85
N GLU A 373 20.24 -19.29 33.82
CA GLU A 373 20.15 -19.84 35.17
C GLU A 373 18.68 -20.15 35.48
N SER A 374 18.31 -21.43 35.47
CA SER A 374 16.90 -21.86 35.53
C SER A 374 16.03 -21.16 34.47
N ASP A 375 15.08 -20.33 34.89
CA ASP A 375 14.16 -19.56 34.06
C ASP A 375 14.61 -18.10 33.85
N HIS A 376 15.88 -17.78 34.12
CA HIS A 376 16.47 -16.46 33.93
C HIS A 376 17.49 -16.42 32.79
N LEU A 377 17.39 -15.39 31.95
CA LEU A 377 18.40 -15.02 30.96
C LEU A 377 19.18 -13.81 31.47
N ILE A 378 20.47 -14.01 31.78
CA ILE A 378 21.38 -12.95 32.22
C ILE A 378 22.18 -12.48 31.01
N ILE A 379 21.99 -11.22 30.62
CA ILE A 379 22.69 -10.59 29.50
C ILE A 379 23.81 -9.72 30.06
N THR A 380 25.04 -9.99 29.65
CA THR A 380 26.23 -9.19 30.02
C THR A 380 26.64 -8.32 28.84
N LYS A 381 26.65 -7.00 29.03
CA LYS A 381 27.13 -6.03 28.04
C LYS A 381 28.42 -5.39 28.53
N VAL A 382 29.43 -5.37 27.65
CA VAL A 382 30.72 -4.72 27.91
C VAL A 382 30.86 -3.55 26.94
N ARG A 383 30.94 -2.34 27.46
CA ARG A 383 31.06 -1.11 26.66
C ARG A 383 32.30 -0.34 27.05
N PHE A 384 32.99 0.21 26.06
CA PHE A 384 34.07 1.15 26.28
C PHE A 384 33.56 2.38 27.04
N ASP A 385 34.31 2.79 28.06
CA ASP A 385 34.08 3.93 28.92
C ASP A 385 35.15 5.01 28.64
N PRO A 386 34.78 6.08 27.90
CA PRO A 386 35.68 7.17 27.58
C PRO A 386 36.22 7.92 28.81
N GLU A 387 35.51 7.90 29.95
CA GLU A 387 35.99 8.55 31.17
C GLU A 387 37.06 7.72 31.85
N LYS A 388 36.85 6.40 31.98
CA LYS A 388 37.92 5.50 32.45
C LYS A 388 39.16 5.59 31.58
N ALA A 389 39.00 5.65 30.26
CA ALA A 389 40.11 5.81 29.33
C ALA A 389 40.85 7.15 29.54
N ARG A 390 40.14 8.27 29.71
CA ARG A 390 40.76 9.58 30.02
C ARG A 390 41.52 9.56 31.35
N ASN A 391 40.93 8.95 32.38
CA ASN A 391 41.55 8.85 33.70
C ASN A 391 42.84 8.02 33.67
N LEU A 392 42.95 7.08 32.73
CA LEU A 392 44.16 6.29 32.45
C LEU A 392 45.10 6.97 31.42
N GLY A 393 44.86 8.24 31.08
CA GLY A 393 45.73 9.01 30.19
C GLY A 393 45.56 8.70 28.69
N VAL A 394 44.52 7.97 28.31
CA VAL A 394 44.26 7.63 26.89
C VAL A 394 43.63 8.84 26.18
N PRO A 395 44.28 9.41 25.15
CA PRO A 395 43.72 10.52 24.40
C PRO A 395 42.57 10.04 23.49
N PRO A 396 41.53 10.88 23.29
CA PRO A 396 40.47 10.56 22.35
C PRO A 396 41.03 10.41 20.93
N GLY A 397 40.47 9.47 20.17
CA GLY A 397 40.88 9.23 18.78
C GLY A 397 41.11 7.75 18.47
N PRO A 398 42.10 7.39 17.62
CA PRO A 398 42.33 6.02 17.18
C PRO A 398 42.53 5.01 18.33
N ALA A 399 43.11 5.46 19.45
CA ALA A 399 43.30 4.66 20.65
C ALA A 399 41.98 4.14 21.24
N TYR A 400 40.93 4.97 21.24
CA TYR A 400 39.60 4.55 21.73
C TYR A 400 38.99 3.50 20.82
N LYS A 401 39.16 3.65 19.50
CA LYS A 401 38.67 2.65 18.54
C LYS A 401 39.34 1.29 18.75
N LYS A 402 40.66 1.27 19.00
CA LYS A 402 41.39 0.04 19.31
C LYS A 402 40.89 -0.62 20.59
N LEU A 403 40.80 0.14 21.68
CA LEU A 403 40.31 -0.35 22.97
C LEU A 403 38.84 -0.83 22.89
N ALA A 404 37.97 -0.08 22.21
CA ALA A 404 36.58 -0.48 21.99
C ALA A 404 36.45 -1.71 21.08
N ALA A 405 37.42 -1.96 20.19
CA ALA A 405 37.49 -3.16 19.36
C ALA A 405 38.16 -4.36 20.07
N GLY A 406 38.43 -4.25 21.38
CA GLY A 406 39.03 -5.34 22.16
C GLY A 406 40.54 -5.46 22.01
N GLN A 407 41.23 -4.44 21.47
CA GLN A 407 42.68 -4.43 21.32
C GLN A 407 43.33 -3.63 22.45
N SER A 408 44.33 -4.22 23.12
CA SER A 408 45.21 -3.49 24.03
C SER A 408 46.01 -2.42 23.28
N ILE A 409 46.37 -1.36 23.99
CA ILE A 409 47.28 -0.31 23.50
C ILE A 409 48.34 -0.01 24.55
N GLU A 410 49.43 0.60 24.13
CA GLU A 410 50.47 1.07 25.04
C GLU A 410 50.50 2.61 25.05
N ILE A 411 50.45 3.20 26.24
CA ILE A 411 50.55 4.65 26.44
C ILE A 411 51.51 4.89 27.60
N ASN A 412 52.51 5.75 27.38
CA ASN A 412 53.52 6.11 28.39
C ASN A 412 54.23 4.90 29.04
N GLY A 413 54.44 3.81 28.29
CA GLY A 413 55.08 2.58 28.78
C GLY A 413 54.18 1.68 29.64
N GLN A 414 52.88 1.98 29.74
CA GLN A 414 51.88 1.16 30.39
C GLN A 414 50.93 0.55 29.36
N GLU A 415 50.71 -0.77 29.44
CA GLU A 415 49.67 -1.43 28.68
C GLU A 415 48.29 -1.12 29.26
N ILE A 416 47.41 -0.58 28.43
CA ILE A 416 46.00 -0.36 28.74
C ILE A 416 45.20 -1.44 28.00
N THR A 417 44.56 -2.32 28.75
CA THR A 417 43.70 -3.37 28.20
C THR A 417 42.25 -2.89 28.08
N PRO A 418 41.44 -3.46 27.17
CA PRO A 418 40.03 -3.13 27.04
C PRO A 418 39.24 -3.23 28.35
N ALA A 419 39.56 -4.22 29.20
CA ALA A 419 38.87 -4.44 30.47
C ALA A 419 39.05 -3.26 31.45
N MET A 420 40.21 -2.59 31.43
CA MET A 420 40.50 -1.45 32.31
C MET A 420 39.64 -0.22 31.99
N VAL A 421 39.21 -0.11 30.73
CA VAL A 421 38.47 1.03 30.19
C VAL A 421 37.05 0.63 29.76
N SER A 422 36.51 -0.45 30.32
CA SER A 422 35.16 -0.90 30.02
C SER A 422 34.23 -0.81 31.23
N LEU A 423 32.95 -0.60 30.97
CA LEU A 423 31.85 -0.81 31.89
C LEU A 423 31.16 -2.12 31.55
N ARG A 424 30.94 -2.94 32.57
CA ARG A 424 30.11 -4.14 32.49
C ARG A 424 28.75 -3.81 33.10
N SER A 425 27.69 -4.10 32.36
CA SER A 425 26.32 -4.06 32.89
C SER A 425 25.67 -5.42 32.68
N GLU A 426 24.88 -5.85 33.65
CA GLU A 426 24.11 -7.08 33.57
C GLU A 426 22.62 -6.74 33.57
N THR A 427 21.87 -7.46 32.75
CA THR A 427 20.41 -7.39 32.71
C THR A 427 19.88 -8.79 32.95
N ASP A 428 19.17 -8.96 34.04
CA ASP A 428 18.53 -10.22 34.42
C ASP A 428 17.06 -10.21 34.01
N ILE A 429 16.65 -11.20 33.22
CA ILE A 429 15.32 -11.29 32.63
C ILE A 429 14.69 -12.64 32.96
N HIS A 430 13.60 -12.62 33.72
CA HIS A 430 12.79 -13.80 33.99
C HIS A 430 11.94 -14.17 32.76
N ILE A 431 12.07 -15.40 32.28
CA ILE A 431 11.39 -15.95 31.11
C ILE A 431 10.83 -17.34 31.49
N PRO A 432 9.53 -17.45 31.81
CA PRO A 432 8.94 -18.74 32.18
C PRO A 432 9.13 -19.80 31.09
N GLY A 433 9.63 -20.97 31.47
CA GLY A 433 9.87 -22.08 30.53
C GLY A 433 11.22 -22.03 29.81
N LEU A 434 12.09 -21.05 30.12
CA LEU A 434 13.40 -20.89 29.48
C LEU A 434 14.29 -22.13 29.62
N GLU A 435 14.14 -22.89 30.69
CA GLU A 435 14.89 -24.13 30.96
C GLU A 435 14.76 -25.16 29.84
N LYS A 436 13.67 -25.10 29.05
CA LYS A 436 13.40 -25.99 27.91
C LYS A 436 14.11 -25.57 26.62
N PHE A 437 14.73 -24.39 26.59
CA PHE A 437 15.46 -23.81 25.45
C PHE A 437 16.98 -23.93 25.59
N SER A 438 17.44 -24.70 26.58
CA SER A 438 18.85 -24.93 26.92
C SER A 438 19.54 -25.86 25.93
#